data_AF-A0A1X7SMK7-F1
#
_entry.id   AF-A0A1X7SMK7-F1
#
_cell.length_a   1.000
_cell.length_b   1.000
_cell.length_c   1.000
_cell.angle_alpha   90.00
_cell.angle_beta   90.00
_cell.angle_gamma   90.00
#
_symmetry.space_group_name_H-M   'P 1'
#
loop_
_entity.id
_entity.type
_entity.pdbx_description
1 polymer ?
#
loop_
_entity_poly.entity_id
_entity_poly.type
_entity_poly.pdbx_seq_one_letter_code
_entity_poly.pdbx_strand_id
1 'polypeptide(L)'
;MNWVGIVVEAEAPQLKETEDGVIDEDLYGSLHNLGHDKFAEIGYQTYSSSKNRWGVMGSTSVAIRDPVFWIWHRHIDDFRQSIVKKYKQHALKESAPPHVKLTEVQILPQDENSTTPHGGIATYLTAPQLDKHEVNAKLNHEPYKWVVKVEAIGDIEKFKPFTVRIFIAPKLLMGEQRRYIEMDKFSYTLTKRTATITRLDVQSSVARKHSNPLEHRDPRCLCGWPQNMMLPSGTEKGMDYVIFAMLTNDSISEDDEVSISFCGAKDDKYPDERGMGYPFDKAWFTTSSEMQEAIMDLQHVKLSEFKIYRETKLYEGRKVSLKGDISWENTIQSLFTKSDKKYMSDNYNIDLEKKSDVIRYRMFILGLFENGTDDASGNLPKWDSDKLAKLEAWIDADFP
;
A
#
# COMPACT_ATOMS: atom_id res chain seq x y z
N MET A 1 -23.64 -13.06 -2.45
CA MET A 1 -22.94 -11.79 -2.16
C MET A 1 -22.61 -11.02 -3.42
N ASN A 2 -22.14 -11.66 -4.49
CA ASN A 2 -21.86 -10.98 -5.77
C ASN A 2 -23.04 -10.13 -6.27
N TRP A 3 -24.25 -10.70 -6.27
CA TRP A 3 -25.49 -9.99 -6.63
C TRP A 3 -25.74 -8.71 -5.83
N VAL A 4 -25.38 -8.68 -4.55
CA VAL A 4 -25.55 -7.48 -3.72
C VAL A 4 -24.61 -6.38 -4.20
N GLY A 5 -23.38 -6.71 -4.58
CA GLY A 5 -22.43 -5.74 -5.16
C GLY A 5 -22.97 -5.17 -6.47
N ILE A 6 -23.37 -6.05 -7.39
CA ILE A 6 -23.93 -5.66 -8.70
C ILE A 6 -25.15 -4.74 -8.53
N VAL A 7 -26.06 -5.04 -7.61
CA VAL A 7 -27.25 -4.22 -7.36
C VAL A 7 -26.90 -2.86 -6.75
N VAL A 8 -25.95 -2.81 -5.81
CA VAL A 8 -25.64 -1.56 -5.08
C VAL A 8 -24.82 -0.60 -5.93
N GLU A 9 -23.90 -1.11 -6.73
CA GLU A 9 -23.12 -0.32 -7.69
C GLU A 9 -23.91 -0.02 -8.96
N ALA A 10 -24.70 -0.98 -9.44
CA ALA A 10 -25.28 -1.04 -10.79
C ALA A 10 -24.21 -1.08 -11.88
N GLU A 11 -23.33 -2.10 -11.82
CA GLU A 11 -22.27 -2.35 -12.81
C GLU A 11 -22.82 -2.56 -14.24
N ALA A 12 -21.93 -2.64 -15.23
CA ALA A 12 -22.26 -2.72 -16.66
C ALA A 12 -23.37 -3.75 -17.00
N PRO A 13 -24.21 -3.51 -18.02
CA PRO A 13 -25.36 -4.37 -18.39
C PRO A 13 -25.03 -5.87 -18.53
N GLN A 14 -23.79 -6.19 -18.92
CA GLN A 14 -23.30 -7.56 -19.10
C GLN A 14 -23.21 -8.36 -17.79
N LEU A 15 -23.16 -7.68 -16.64
CA LEU A 15 -23.16 -8.30 -15.30
C LEU A 15 -24.58 -8.37 -14.71
N LYS A 16 -25.59 -7.84 -15.42
CA LYS A 16 -26.99 -7.85 -15.01
C LYS A 16 -27.78 -9.02 -15.59
N GLU A 17 -27.23 -9.71 -16.59
CA GLU A 17 -27.78 -10.94 -17.15
C GLU A 17 -27.31 -12.15 -16.33
N THR A 18 -28.27 -13.01 -15.97
CA THR A 18 -28.05 -14.19 -15.13
C THR A 18 -28.72 -15.40 -15.80
N GLU A 19 -28.33 -16.63 -15.45
CA GLU A 19 -29.01 -17.84 -15.95
C GLU A 19 -30.52 -17.86 -15.60
N ASP A 20 -30.91 -17.17 -14.51
CA ASP A 20 -32.28 -17.14 -13.97
C ASP A 20 -33.06 -15.86 -14.31
N GLY A 21 -32.50 -14.93 -15.10
CA GLY A 21 -33.15 -13.66 -15.48
C GLY A 21 -32.25 -12.43 -15.46
N VAL A 22 -32.85 -11.24 -15.49
CA VAL A 22 -32.15 -9.94 -15.48
C VAL A 22 -32.44 -9.19 -14.18
N ILE A 23 -31.42 -8.51 -13.63
CA ILE A 23 -31.59 -7.63 -12.45
C ILE A 23 -32.42 -6.40 -12.85
N ASP A 24 -33.51 -6.15 -12.13
CA ASP A 24 -34.41 -5.01 -12.37
C ASP A 24 -33.78 -3.67 -11.94
N GLU A 25 -33.23 -2.95 -12.90
CA GLU A 25 -32.61 -1.65 -12.68
C GLU A 25 -33.60 -0.57 -12.23
N ASP A 26 -34.82 -0.61 -12.74
CA ASP A 26 -35.85 0.38 -12.41
C ASP A 26 -36.29 0.23 -10.94
N LEU A 27 -36.29 -1.00 -10.44
CA LEU A 27 -36.60 -1.30 -9.04
C LEU A 27 -35.45 -0.92 -8.09
N TYR A 28 -34.20 -1.27 -8.43
CA TYR A 28 -33.08 -1.16 -7.48
C TYR A 28 -32.20 0.09 -7.64
N GLY A 29 -32.18 0.70 -8.83
CA GLY A 29 -31.38 1.89 -9.14
C GLY A 29 -29.86 1.68 -9.09
N SER A 30 -29.12 2.76 -8.80
CA SER A 30 -27.64 2.76 -8.67
C SER A 30 -27.22 3.55 -7.43
N LEU A 31 -27.45 2.97 -6.25
CA LEU A 31 -27.29 3.67 -4.98
C LEU A 31 -25.87 4.25 -4.82
N HIS A 32 -24.83 3.42 -4.98
CA HIS A 32 -23.44 3.82 -4.81
C HIS A 32 -23.02 4.96 -5.74
N ASN A 33 -23.29 4.86 -7.05
CA ASN A 33 -22.86 5.85 -8.04
C ASN A 33 -23.66 7.16 -7.89
N LEU A 34 -24.98 7.07 -7.66
CA LEU A 34 -25.79 8.26 -7.38
C LEU A 34 -25.30 9.01 -6.13
N GLY A 35 -24.81 8.29 -5.11
CA GLY A 35 -24.17 8.92 -3.95
C GLY A 35 -22.92 9.72 -4.33
N HIS A 36 -22.03 9.14 -5.14
CA HIS A 36 -20.87 9.84 -5.68
C HIS A 36 -21.26 11.12 -6.43
N ASP A 37 -22.25 11.04 -7.33
CA ASP A 37 -22.76 12.18 -8.10
C ASP A 37 -23.30 13.26 -7.17
N LYS A 38 -24.12 12.89 -6.18
CA LYS A 38 -24.71 13.87 -5.25
C LYS A 38 -23.67 14.55 -4.39
N PHE A 39 -22.67 13.84 -3.88
CA PHE A 39 -21.58 14.47 -3.13
C PHE A 39 -20.73 15.38 -4.02
N ALA A 40 -20.49 14.99 -5.27
CA ALA A 40 -19.81 15.85 -6.23
C ALA A 40 -20.61 17.12 -6.54
N GLU A 41 -21.95 17.02 -6.58
CA GLU A 41 -22.90 18.11 -6.84
C GLU A 41 -23.02 19.15 -5.72
N ILE A 42 -22.77 18.80 -4.46
CA ILE A 42 -22.94 19.76 -3.34
C ILE A 42 -22.04 21.00 -3.51
N GLY A 43 -20.82 20.83 -4.03
CA GLY A 43 -19.89 21.94 -4.28
C GLY A 43 -20.35 22.94 -5.35
N TYR A 44 -21.40 22.62 -6.11
CA TYR A 44 -21.91 23.46 -7.20
C TYR A 44 -22.64 24.69 -6.70
N GLN A 45 -23.24 24.61 -5.50
CA GLN A 45 -24.07 25.71 -4.98
C GLN A 45 -23.25 26.99 -4.71
N THR A 46 -21.93 26.89 -4.67
CA THR A 46 -21.00 28.01 -4.44
C THR A 46 -20.54 28.77 -5.70
N TYR A 47 -20.83 28.29 -6.92
CA TYR A 47 -20.34 28.95 -8.15
C TYR A 47 -21.46 29.26 -9.15
N SER A 48 -21.74 30.56 -9.35
CA SER A 48 -22.74 31.08 -10.30
C SER A 48 -22.33 30.98 -11.79
N SER A 49 -21.30 30.21 -12.14
CA SER A 49 -20.75 30.20 -13.51
C SER A 49 -21.15 28.93 -14.28
N SER A 50 -21.38 29.05 -15.59
CA SER A 50 -21.65 27.93 -16.50
C SER A 50 -20.51 26.91 -16.65
N LYS A 51 -19.41 27.07 -15.90
CA LYS A 51 -18.23 26.18 -15.86
C LYS A 51 -18.23 25.35 -14.57
N ASN A 52 -19.40 24.81 -14.21
CA ASN A 52 -19.57 24.01 -13.00
C ASN A 52 -18.70 22.74 -13.05
N ARG A 53 -17.66 22.70 -12.21
CA ARG A 53 -16.80 21.53 -12.08
C ARG A 53 -17.35 20.66 -10.95
N TRP A 54 -17.53 19.38 -11.25
CA TRP A 54 -17.87 18.35 -10.28
C TRP A 54 -16.80 18.33 -9.18
N GLY A 55 -17.21 18.16 -7.92
CA GLY A 55 -16.27 17.91 -6.83
C GLY A 55 -15.46 16.63 -7.08
N VAL A 56 -14.40 16.41 -6.30
CA VAL A 56 -13.50 15.26 -6.48
C VAL A 56 -14.21 13.90 -6.36
N MET A 57 -15.34 13.85 -5.66
CA MET A 57 -16.20 12.65 -5.55
C MET A 57 -16.73 12.13 -6.90
N GLY A 58 -16.80 12.99 -7.93
CA GLY A 58 -17.23 12.62 -9.28
C GLY A 58 -16.18 11.93 -10.14
N SER A 59 -14.98 11.68 -9.61
CA SER A 59 -13.88 11.03 -10.34
C SER A 59 -13.20 9.95 -9.51
N THR A 60 -13.24 8.71 -9.98
CA THR A 60 -12.67 7.52 -9.31
C THR A 60 -11.17 7.65 -9.03
N SER A 61 -10.44 8.41 -9.85
CA SER A 61 -9.00 8.65 -9.67
C SER A 61 -8.65 9.55 -8.47
N VAL A 62 -9.63 10.31 -7.95
CA VAL A 62 -9.39 11.30 -6.88
C VAL A 62 -10.43 11.29 -5.76
N ALA A 63 -11.54 10.56 -5.88
CA ALA A 63 -12.62 10.52 -4.89
C ALA A 63 -12.12 10.15 -3.48
N ILE A 64 -11.20 9.18 -3.37
CA ILE A 64 -10.60 8.73 -2.11
C ILE A 64 -9.89 9.83 -1.30
N ARG A 65 -9.58 10.97 -1.94
CA ARG A 65 -8.96 12.14 -1.29
C ARG A 65 -9.96 12.93 -0.44
N ASP A 66 -11.25 12.79 -0.68
CA ASP A 66 -12.30 13.46 0.09
C ASP A 66 -12.68 12.62 1.33
N PRO A 67 -12.66 13.18 2.55
CA PRO A 67 -13.15 12.48 3.74
C PRO A 67 -14.56 11.89 3.59
N VAL A 68 -15.44 12.51 2.80
CA VAL A 68 -16.80 12.02 2.58
C VAL A 68 -16.84 10.68 1.85
N PHE A 69 -15.82 10.36 1.04
CA PHE A 69 -15.68 9.05 0.38
C PHE A 69 -15.78 7.92 1.40
N TRP A 70 -15.04 8.04 2.50
CA TRP A 70 -14.97 7.00 3.53
C TRP A 70 -16.27 6.87 4.33
N ILE A 71 -16.97 7.98 4.53
CA ILE A 71 -18.29 7.99 5.19
C ILE A 71 -19.32 7.32 4.27
N TRP A 72 -19.31 7.66 2.99
CA TRP A 72 -20.21 7.07 2.00
C TRP A 72 -19.97 5.57 1.82
N HIS A 73 -18.71 5.17 1.64
CA HIS A 73 -18.33 3.76 1.54
C HIS A 73 -18.60 3.00 2.83
N ARG A 74 -18.57 3.65 4.00
CA ARG A 74 -19.02 3.04 5.25
C ARG A 74 -20.51 2.74 5.24
N HIS A 75 -21.34 3.66 4.73
CA HIS A 75 -22.77 3.44 4.58
C HIS A 75 -23.06 2.25 3.65
N ILE A 76 -22.35 2.17 2.52
CA ILE A 76 -22.44 1.05 1.56
C ILE A 76 -22.00 -0.28 2.20
N ASP A 77 -20.88 -0.29 2.93
CA ASP A 77 -20.45 -1.48 3.69
C ASP A 77 -21.53 -1.86 4.72
N ASP A 78 -22.03 -0.92 5.53
CA ASP A 78 -23.07 -1.21 6.52
C ASP A 78 -24.35 -1.81 5.92
N PHE A 79 -24.73 -1.38 4.70
CA PHE A 79 -25.81 -2.00 3.93
C PHE A 79 -25.48 -3.45 3.55
N ARG A 80 -24.34 -3.71 2.90
CA ARG A 80 -23.85 -5.08 2.58
C ARG A 80 -23.89 -5.97 3.81
N GLN A 81 -23.40 -5.40 4.90
CA GLN A 81 -23.26 -6.05 6.18
C GLN A 81 -24.60 -6.40 6.86
N SER A 82 -25.66 -5.63 6.63
CA SER A 82 -27.01 -5.97 7.09
C SER A 82 -27.56 -7.23 6.40
N ILE A 83 -27.09 -7.50 5.18
CA ILE A 83 -27.45 -8.67 4.38
C ILE A 83 -26.59 -9.86 4.80
N VAL A 84 -25.27 -9.69 4.87
CA VAL A 84 -24.31 -10.75 5.26
C VAL A 84 -24.65 -11.37 6.59
N LYS A 85 -25.12 -10.59 7.58
CA LYS A 85 -25.51 -11.11 8.90
C LYS A 85 -26.59 -12.19 8.85
N LYS A 86 -27.37 -12.28 7.77
CA LYS A 86 -28.38 -13.33 7.56
C LYS A 86 -27.78 -14.65 7.09
N TYR A 87 -26.55 -14.64 6.58
CA TYR A 87 -25.84 -15.81 6.05
C TYR A 87 -24.72 -16.19 7.03
N LYS A 88 -24.88 -17.34 7.67
CA LYS A 88 -23.80 -17.93 8.46
C LYS A 88 -22.90 -18.76 7.56
N GLN A 89 -21.59 -18.69 7.80
CA GLN A 89 -20.66 -19.62 7.18
C GLN A 89 -20.49 -20.88 8.02
N HIS A 90 -19.96 -21.93 7.38
CA HIS A 90 -19.56 -23.17 8.02
C HIS A 90 -18.67 -22.95 9.25
N ALA A 91 -18.71 -23.89 10.19
CA ALA A 91 -17.81 -23.84 11.34
C ALA A 91 -16.36 -23.86 10.86
N LEU A 92 -15.51 -22.97 11.42
CA LEU A 92 -14.11 -22.85 10.99
C LEU A 92 -13.35 -24.18 11.06
N LYS A 93 -13.78 -25.10 11.94
CA LYS A 93 -13.25 -26.47 12.06
C LYS A 93 -13.34 -27.26 10.75
N GLU A 94 -14.37 -27.06 9.93
CA GLU A 94 -14.56 -27.78 8.67
C GLU A 94 -13.53 -27.38 7.60
N SER A 95 -12.94 -26.19 7.73
CA SER A 95 -11.88 -25.73 6.84
C SER A 95 -10.48 -26.18 7.25
N ALA A 96 -10.34 -26.85 8.41
CA ALA A 96 -9.03 -27.27 8.90
C ALA A 96 -8.38 -28.28 7.94
N PRO A 97 -7.12 -28.09 7.54
CA PRO A 97 -6.37 -29.16 6.89
C PRO A 97 -6.17 -30.32 7.87
N PRO A 98 -6.48 -31.57 7.48
CA PRO A 98 -6.54 -32.70 8.42
C PRO A 98 -5.17 -33.12 8.97
N HIS A 99 -4.08 -32.69 8.31
CA HIS A 99 -2.73 -33.22 8.51
C HIS A 99 -1.73 -32.18 9.03
N VAL A 100 -2.15 -30.95 9.37
CA VAL A 100 -1.23 -29.90 9.84
C VAL A 100 -1.88 -28.98 10.87
N LYS A 101 -1.11 -28.65 11.91
CA LYS A 101 -1.43 -27.60 12.89
C LYS A 101 -0.51 -26.40 12.71
N LEU A 102 -1.05 -25.23 13.03
CA LEU A 102 -0.32 -23.97 13.11
C LEU A 102 0.21 -23.81 14.53
N THR A 103 1.52 -23.77 14.69
CA THR A 103 2.16 -23.70 16.02
C THR A 103 2.56 -22.27 16.37
N GLU A 104 2.97 -21.47 15.40
CA GLU A 104 3.44 -20.10 15.62
C GLU A 104 3.20 -19.21 14.39
N VAL A 105 2.89 -17.94 14.64
CA VAL A 105 2.93 -16.87 13.63
C VAL A 105 3.56 -15.63 14.24
N GLN A 106 4.50 -15.03 13.52
CA GLN A 106 5.17 -13.79 13.91
C GLN A 106 5.44 -12.92 12.69
N ILE A 107 5.52 -11.62 12.93
CA ILE A 107 6.06 -10.63 11.99
C ILE A 107 7.39 -10.13 12.56
N LEU A 108 8.43 -10.12 11.73
CA LEU A 108 9.76 -9.69 12.13
C LEU A 108 10.34 -8.74 11.07
N PRO A 109 11.19 -7.77 11.46
CA PRO A 109 12.02 -7.05 10.51
C PRO A 109 12.85 -8.03 9.68
N GLN A 110 13.11 -7.68 8.42
CA GLN A 110 14.05 -8.44 7.60
C GLN A 110 15.50 -8.17 8.01
N ASP A 111 15.82 -6.92 8.36
CA ASP A 111 17.13 -6.52 8.86
C ASP A 111 17.31 -6.98 10.32
N GLU A 112 18.31 -7.84 10.54
CA GLU A 112 18.66 -8.35 11.87
C GLU A 112 19.20 -7.25 12.80
N ASN A 113 19.65 -6.12 12.23
CA ASN A 113 20.11 -4.95 12.97
C ASN A 113 19.02 -3.88 13.14
N SER A 114 17.76 -4.18 12.82
CA SER A 114 16.66 -3.24 13.01
C SER A 114 16.65 -2.71 14.45
N THR A 115 16.55 -1.39 14.59
CA THR A 115 16.46 -0.71 15.88
C THR A 115 15.04 -0.71 16.44
N THR A 116 14.07 -1.24 15.69
CA THR A 116 12.68 -1.35 16.14
C THR A 116 12.61 -2.21 17.40
N PRO A 117 11.88 -1.77 18.45
CA PRO A 117 11.76 -2.55 19.66
C PRO A 117 11.27 -3.99 19.39
N HIS A 118 11.83 -4.95 20.12
CA HIS A 118 11.52 -6.37 19.96
C HIS A 118 10.01 -6.65 19.96
N GLY A 119 9.54 -7.47 19.02
CA GLY A 119 8.12 -7.77 18.84
C GLY A 119 7.33 -6.68 18.09
N GLY A 120 7.99 -5.80 17.35
CA GLY A 120 7.32 -4.82 16.51
C GLY A 120 7.98 -4.56 15.16
N ILE A 121 7.29 -3.74 14.37
CA ILE A 121 7.71 -3.27 13.03
C ILE A 121 7.54 -1.75 12.97
N ALA A 122 8.47 -1.06 12.32
CA ALA A 122 8.42 0.37 12.10
C ALA A 122 7.78 0.74 10.75
N THR A 123 6.93 1.75 10.80
CA THR A 123 6.55 2.56 9.65
C THR A 123 7.21 3.92 9.74
N TYR A 124 7.41 4.57 8.60
CA TYR A 124 8.00 5.90 8.56
C TYR A 124 7.42 6.73 7.42
N LEU A 125 7.44 8.05 7.60
CA LEU A 125 7.17 8.99 6.52
C LEU A 125 8.43 9.18 5.68
N THR A 126 8.33 8.93 4.38
CA THR A 126 9.40 9.23 3.42
C THR A 126 9.40 10.71 3.10
N ALA A 127 10.52 11.17 2.56
CA ALA A 127 10.57 12.46 1.94
C ALA A 127 9.58 12.62 0.78
N PRO A 128 9.12 13.86 0.51
CA PRO A 128 8.40 14.17 -0.73
C PRO A 128 9.28 13.90 -1.96
N GLN A 129 8.71 13.37 -3.04
CA GLN A 129 9.38 13.19 -4.33
C GLN A 129 9.28 14.48 -5.15
N LEU A 130 10.23 15.41 -4.92
CA LEU A 130 10.23 16.74 -5.53
C LEU A 130 10.31 16.69 -7.07
N ASP A 131 11.03 15.70 -7.61
CA ASP A 131 11.14 15.39 -9.04
C ASP A 131 9.80 15.04 -9.69
N LYS A 132 8.82 14.61 -8.89
CA LYS A 132 7.45 14.32 -9.31
C LYS A 132 6.44 15.37 -8.85
N HIS A 133 6.93 16.54 -8.42
CA HIS A 133 6.12 17.62 -7.85
C HIS A 133 5.26 17.18 -6.66
N GLU A 134 5.73 16.20 -5.89
CA GLU A 134 5.09 15.77 -4.67
C GLU A 134 5.57 16.65 -3.52
N VAL A 135 4.63 17.29 -2.82
CA VAL A 135 4.91 18.16 -1.68
C VAL A 135 4.75 17.46 -0.33
N ASN A 136 4.07 16.31 -0.31
CA ASN A 136 3.74 15.57 0.90
C ASN A 136 4.61 14.33 1.06
N ALA A 137 5.01 14.09 2.30
CA ALA A 137 5.60 12.82 2.70
C ALA A 137 4.61 11.66 2.47
N LYS A 138 5.13 10.48 2.12
CA LYS A 138 4.34 9.26 1.96
C LYS A 138 4.66 8.27 3.07
N LEU A 139 3.66 7.52 3.50
CA LEU A 139 3.89 6.40 4.40
C LEU A 139 4.73 5.32 3.70
N ASN A 140 5.65 4.73 4.44
CA ASN A 140 6.37 3.53 4.06
C ASN A 140 6.67 2.71 5.33
N HIS A 141 7.28 1.55 5.17
CA HIS A 141 7.64 0.67 6.29
C HIS A 141 9.01 0.05 6.11
N GLU A 142 9.59 -0.45 7.19
CA GLU A 142 10.77 -1.30 7.06
C GLU A 142 10.36 -2.64 6.43
N PRO A 143 11.21 -3.25 5.57
CA PRO A 143 10.91 -4.57 5.04
C PRO A 143 10.70 -5.57 6.18
N TYR A 144 9.59 -6.32 6.12
CA TYR A 144 9.23 -7.31 7.13
C TYR A 144 9.05 -8.69 6.52
N LYS A 145 9.08 -9.73 7.36
CA LYS A 145 8.80 -11.11 6.98
C LYS A 145 7.83 -11.75 7.97
N TRP A 146 6.92 -12.55 7.44
CA TRP A 146 6.13 -13.49 8.23
C TRP A 146 6.97 -14.73 8.52
N VAL A 147 6.97 -15.16 9.78
CA VAL A 147 7.50 -16.45 10.21
C VAL A 147 6.34 -17.29 10.69
N VAL A 148 6.01 -18.33 9.93
CA VAL A 148 4.88 -19.22 10.19
C VAL A 148 5.42 -20.62 10.48
N LYS A 149 5.23 -21.12 11.70
CA LYS A 149 5.65 -22.49 12.05
C LYS A 149 4.46 -23.43 12.02
N VAL A 150 4.65 -24.55 11.35
CA VAL A 150 3.63 -25.58 11.18
C VAL A 150 4.19 -26.95 11.49
N GLU A 151 3.31 -27.84 11.95
CA GLU A 151 3.67 -29.21 12.31
C GLU A 151 2.61 -30.19 11.84
N ALA A 152 3.08 -31.31 11.31
CA ALA A 152 2.30 -32.42 10.81
C ALA A 152 1.56 -33.16 11.94
N ILE A 153 0.27 -33.45 11.74
CA ILE A 153 -0.58 -34.18 12.71
C ILE A 153 -0.81 -35.61 12.21
N GLY A 154 -0.64 -36.59 13.10
CA GLY A 154 -0.92 -38.01 12.80
C GLY A 154 0.11 -38.68 11.90
N ASP A 155 -0.23 -39.87 11.41
CA ASP A 155 0.56 -40.60 10.43
C ASP A 155 0.11 -40.22 9.03
N ILE A 156 1.03 -39.62 8.27
CA ILE A 156 0.74 -39.02 6.98
C ILE A 156 1.52 -39.74 5.90
N GLU A 157 0.80 -40.40 5.00
CA GLU A 157 1.41 -41.02 3.82
C GLU A 157 1.81 -39.98 2.77
N LYS A 158 1.01 -38.91 2.61
CA LYS A 158 1.26 -37.81 1.67
C LYS A 158 0.77 -36.48 2.21
N PHE A 159 1.63 -35.47 2.20
CA PHE A 159 1.27 -34.10 2.51
C PHE A 159 0.43 -33.51 1.38
N LYS A 160 -0.79 -33.07 1.69
CA LYS A 160 -1.62 -32.28 0.77
C LYS A 160 -1.30 -30.78 0.92
N PRO A 161 -1.47 -29.98 -0.15
CA PRO A 161 -1.38 -28.53 -0.04
C PRO A 161 -2.44 -27.99 0.92
N PHE A 162 -2.13 -26.84 1.51
CA PHE A 162 -3.04 -26.02 2.32
C PHE A 162 -2.74 -24.54 2.07
N THR A 163 -3.70 -23.67 2.34
CA THR A 163 -3.51 -22.22 2.20
C THR A 163 -3.26 -21.58 3.56
N VAL A 164 -2.23 -20.73 3.65
CA VAL A 164 -1.95 -19.86 4.80
C VAL A 164 -2.66 -18.53 4.54
N ARG A 165 -3.45 -18.06 5.50
CA ARG A 165 -4.18 -16.78 5.44
C ARG A 165 -3.79 -15.92 6.63
N ILE A 166 -3.32 -14.70 6.38
CA ILE A 166 -2.80 -13.80 7.41
C ILE A 166 -3.59 -12.49 7.38
N PHE A 167 -4.12 -12.12 8.54
CA PHE A 167 -4.84 -10.87 8.78
C PHE A 167 -4.27 -10.16 10.00
N ILE A 168 -4.47 -8.85 10.09
CA ILE A 168 -4.19 -8.09 11.31
C ILE A 168 -5.37 -7.21 11.71
N ALA A 169 -5.51 -6.94 12.99
CA ALA A 169 -6.46 -5.96 13.52
C ALA A 169 -5.84 -5.21 14.72
N PRO A 170 -6.26 -3.95 15.00
CA PRO A 170 -5.92 -3.30 16.26
C PRO A 170 -6.36 -4.17 17.44
N LYS A 171 -5.49 -4.36 18.44
CA LYS A 171 -5.77 -5.26 19.58
C LYS A 171 -7.08 -4.92 20.30
N LEU A 172 -7.37 -3.63 20.48
CA LEU A 172 -8.62 -3.15 21.09
C LEU A 172 -9.89 -3.55 20.31
N LEU A 173 -9.74 -3.86 19.02
CA LEU A 173 -10.83 -4.19 18.10
C LEU A 173 -10.80 -5.67 17.68
N MET A 174 -9.98 -6.51 18.32
CA MET A 174 -9.81 -7.91 17.93
C MET A 174 -11.07 -8.75 18.08
N GLY A 175 -12.04 -8.32 18.89
CA GLY A 175 -13.35 -8.97 19.01
C GLY A 175 -14.27 -8.72 17.81
N GLU A 176 -13.95 -7.76 16.95
CA GLU A 176 -14.78 -7.38 15.80
C GLU A 176 -14.23 -8.01 14.51
N GLN A 177 -14.90 -9.05 14.01
CA GLN A 177 -14.53 -9.77 12.77
C GLN A 177 -14.21 -8.83 11.59
N ARG A 178 -14.95 -7.72 11.49
CA ARG A 178 -14.84 -6.76 10.38
C ARG A 178 -13.61 -5.85 10.44
N ARG A 179 -12.83 -5.91 11.52
CA ARG A 179 -11.67 -5.03 11.73
C ARG A 179 -10.36 -5.66 11.25
N TYR A 180 -10.43 -6.93 10.86
CA TYR A 180 -9.29 -7.65 10.28
C TYR A 180 -9.08 -7.25 8.83
N ILE A 181 -7.87 -6.78 8.52
CA ILE A 181 -7.42 -6.49 7.16
C ILE A 181 -6.54 -7.63 6.66
N GLU A 182 -6.75 -8.05 5.42
CA GLU A 182 -5.95 -9.10 4.77
C GLU A 182 -4.53 -8.59 4.53
N MET A 183 -3.54 -9.37 4.93
CA MET A 183 -2.12 -9.04 4.76
C MET A 183 -1.45 -9.94 3.72
N ASP A 184 -1.78 -11.23 3.75
CA ASP A 184 -1.31 -12.18 2.75
C ASP A 184 -2.15 -13.46 2.73
N LYS A 185 -2.07 -14.18 1.62
CA LYS A 185 -2.65 -15.49 1.38
C LYS A 185 -1.80 -16.24 0.34
N PHE A 186 -1.37 -17.45 0.66
CA PHE A 186 -0.52 -18.27 -0.21
C PHE A 186 -0.67 -19.76 0.08
N SER A 187 -0.38 -20.60 -0.91
CA SER A 187 -0.43 -22.07 -0.78
C SER A 187 0.91 -22.61 -0.30
N TYR A 188 0.87 -23.68 0.49
CA TYR A 188 2.08 -24.37 0.95
C TYR A 188 1.85 -25.88 1.04
N THR A 189 2.89 -26.66 0.73
CA THR A 189 2.90 -28.12 0.94
C THR A 189 4.08 -28.49 1.81
N LEU A 190 3.79 -29.21 2.91
CA LEU A 190 4.83 -29.72 3.79
C LEU A 190 5.73 -30.72 3.05
N THR A 191 7.03 -30.60 3.30
CA THR A 191 8.04 -31.58 2.84
C THR A 191 8.61 -32.42 3.99
N LYS A 192 8.40 -31.96 5.24
CA LYS A 192 8.88 -32.56 6.48
C LYS A 192 7.78 -32.50 7.54
N ARG A 193 7.94 -33.22 8.65
CA ARG A 193 6.98 -33.18 9.77
C ARG A 193 6.86 -31.81 10.42
N THR A 194 7.88 -30.96 10.33
CA THR A 194 7.85 -29.58 10.80
C THR A 194 8.39 -28.67 9.71
N ALA A 195 7.86 -27.45 9.63
CA ALA A 195 8.37 -26.43 8.73
C ALA A 195 8.28 -25.04 9.40
N THR A 196 9.28 -24.21 9.10
CA THR A 196 9.23 -22.77 9.34
C THR A 196 9.17 -22.10 7.98
N ILE A 197 8.04 -21.47 7.69
CA ILE A 197 7.78 -20.78 6.44
C ILE A 197 8.14 -19.32 6.66
N THR A 198 9.07 -18.81 5.85
CA THR A 198 9.42 -17.40 5.81
C THR A 198 8.81 -16.79 4.55
N ARG A 199 7.95 -15.79 4.72
CA ARG A 199 7.25 -15.09 3.61
C ARG A 199 7.57 -13.61 3.70
N LEU A 200 8.24 -13.06 2.70
CA LEU A 200 8.63 -11.65 2.67
C LEU A 200 7.43 -10.76 2.34
N ASP A 201 7.44 -9.52 2.81
CA ASP A 201 6.43 -8.50 2.52
C ASP A 201 6.18 -8.30 1.02
N VAL A 202 7.24 -8.31 0.20
CA VAL A 202 7.17 -8.17 -1.26
C VAL A 202 6.49 -9.36 -1.96
N GLN A 203 6.33 -10.48 -1.26
CA GLN A 203 5.62 -11.66 -1.78
C GLN A 203 4.11 -11.59 -1.50
N SER A 204 3.62 -10.56 -0.80
CA SER A 204 2.21 -10.42 -0.47
C SER A 204 1.31 -10.50 -1.71
N SER A 205 0.25 -11.29 -1.61
CA SER A 205 -0.85 -11.38 -2.58
C SER A 205 -1.73 -10.12 -2.64
N VAL A 206 -1.66 -9.27 -1.61
CA VAL A 206 -2.42 -8.01 -1.49
C VAL A 206 -1.67 -6.84 -2.14
N ALA A 207 -0.34 -6.87 -2.07
CA ALA A 207 0.47 -5.80 -2.61
C ALA A 207 0.57 -5.85 -4.14
N ARG A 208 0.64 -4.67 -4.74
CA ARG A 208 0.92 -4.49 -6.16
C ARG A 208 2.31 -5.02 -6.51
N LYS A 209 2.38 -5.85 -7.55
CA LYS A 209 3.63 -6.45 -8.04
C LYS A 209 4.48 -5.50 -8.89
N HIS A 210 3.84 -4.63 -9.66
CA HIS A 210 4.52 -3.70 -10.58
C HIS A 210 4.05 -2.25 -10.38
N SER A 211 4.99 -1.32 -10.19
CA SER A 211 4.66 0.10 -9.99
C SER A 211 4.72 0.94 -11.27
N ASN A 212 5.35 0.44 -12.34
CA ASN A 212 5.63 1.21 -13.55
C ASN A 212 4.69 0.78 -14.72
N PRO A 213 3.79 1.67 -15.17
CA PRO A 213 2.93 1.41 -16.33
C PRO A 213 3.68 1.17 -17.65
N LEU A 214 4.92 1.64 -17.76
CA LEU A 214 5.72 1.47 -18.98
C LEU A 214 6.29 0.05 -19.13
N GLU A 215 6.40 -0.70 -18.03
CA GLU A 215 6.97 -2.04 -18.02
C GLU A 215 5.94 -3.12 -18.42
N HIS A 216 4.65 -2.86 -18.19
CA HIS A 216 3.60 -3.85 -18.42
C HIS A 216 2.40 -3.23 -19.15
N ARG A 217 2.01 -3.86 -20.27
CA ARG A 217 0.87 -3.40 -21.08
C ARG A 217 -0.48 -3.80 -20.53
N ASP A 218 -0.55 -4.85 -19.70
CA ASP A 218 -1.79 -5.29 -19.09
C ASP A 218 -2.12 -4.42 -17.86
N PRO A 219 -3.22 -3.63 -17.88
CA PRO A 219 -3.59 -2.78 -16.75
C PRO A 219 -3.83 -3.56 -15.44
N ARG A 220 -4.13 -4.87 -15.52
CA ARG A 220 -4.35 -5.73 -14.35
C ARG A 220 -3.08 -5.89 -13.51
N CYS A 221 -1.91 -5.92 -14.15
CA CYS A 221 -0.61 -5.95 -13.47
C CYS A 221 -0.31 -4.66 -12.67
N LEU A 222 -1.00 -3.55 -13.00
CA LEU A 222 -0.89 -2.27 -12.31
C LEU A 222 -1.91 -2.14 -11.16
N CYS A 223 -2.89 -3.04 -11.09
CA CYS A 223 -3.82 -3.12 -9.99
C CYS A 223 -3.14 -3.77 -8.77
N GLY A 224 -3.46 -3.25 -7.58
CA GLY A 224 -3.00 -3.79 -6.31
C GLY A 224 -2.78 -2.70 -5.28
N TRP A 225 -2.79 -3.10 -4.01
CA TRP A 225 -2.53 -2.19 -2.91
C TRP A 225 -1.08 -1.70 -2.94
N PRO A 226 -0.78 -0.41 -2.74
CA PRO A 226 0.59 0.07 -2.76
C PRO A 226 1.46 -0.63 -1.70
N GLN A 227 2.63 -1.17 -2.10
CA GLN A 227 3.54 -1.87 -1.20
C GLN A 227 3.84 -1.04 0.06
N ASN A 228 4.16 0.24 -0.12
CA ASN A 228 4.50 1.16 0.97
C ASN A 228 3.35 1.43 1.96
N MET A 229 2.12 1.00 1.65
CA MET A 229 0.93 1.14 2.50
C MET A 229 0.45 -0.19 3.08
N MET A 230 1.23 -1.28 2.97
CA MET A 230 0.83 -2.59 3.49
C MET A 230 0.59 -2.58 5.01
N LEU A 231 1.30 -1.75 5.76
CA LEU A 231 1.10 -1.60 7.21
C LEU A 231 0.36 -0.30 7.54
N PRO A 232 -0.60 -0.32 8.49
CA PRO A 232 -1.15 0.89 9.09
C PRO A 232 -0.05 1.76 9.72
N SER A 233 -0.26 3.07 9.87
CA SER A 233 0.83 3.97 10.31
C SER A 233 1.34 3.74 11.73
N GLY A 234 0.62 3.01 12.58
CA GLY A 234 0.97 2.87 13.99
C GLY A 234 1.10 4.19 14.76
N THR A 235 1.84 4.17 15.87
CA THR A 235 2.14 5.35 16.70
C THR A 235 3.59 5.33 17.18
N GLU A 236 4.13 6.48 17.59
CA GLU A 236 5.51 6.58 18.10
C GLU A 236 5.78 5.68 19.32
N LYS A 237 4.76 5.45 20.16
CA LYS A 237 4.86 4.56 21.34
C LYS A 237 4.63 3.08 21.01
N GLY A 238 4.34 2.76 19.75
CA GLY A 238 3.90 1.44 19.32
C GLY A 238 2.40 1.26 19.54
N MET A 239 1.67 1.01 18.46
CA MET A 239 0.25 0.65 18.51
C MET A 239 0.10 -0.87 18.56
N ASP A 240 -0.68 -1.38 19.52
CA ASP A 240 -0.92 -2.82 19.67
C ASP A 240 -1.82 -3.38 18.57
N TYR A 241 -1.33 -4.44 17.92
CA TYR A 241 -2.06 -5.20 16.91
C TYR A 241 -2.03 -6.69 17.24
N VAL A 242 -2.99 -7.41 16.67
CA VAL A 242 -3.07 -8.86 16.69
C VAL A 242 -2.99 -9.40 15.27
N ILE A 243 -2.14 -10.39 15.06
CA ILE A 243 -2.11 -11.24 13.87
C ILE A 243 -3.15 -12.34 14.08
N PHE A 244 -4.03 -12.54 13.11
CA PHE A 244 -4.82 -13.74 12.96
C PHE A 244 -4.28 -14.52 11.76
N ALA A 245 -3.76 -15.72 12.02
CA ALA A 245 -3.32 -16.63 10.98
C ALA A 245 -4.16 -17.91 10.99
N MET A 246 -4.52 -18.39 9.81
CA MET A 246 -5.34 -19.58 9.62
C MET A 246 -4.79 -20.44 8.49
N LEU A 247 -4.76 -21.76 8.71
CA LEU A 247 -4.50 -22.74 7.65
C LEU A 247 -5.83 -23.30 7.16
N THR A 248 -6.02 -23.36 5.85
CA THR A 248 -7.25 -23.91 5.27
C THR A 248 -6.97 -25.06 4.29
N ASN A 249 -7.90 -26.02 4.19
CA ASN A 249 -7.75 -27.28 3.44
C ASN A 249 -7.90 -27.16 1.90
N ASP A 250 -7.92 -25.94 1.39
CA ASP A 250 -7.91 -25.57 -0.02
C ASP A 250 -6.49 -25.23 -0.49
N SER A 251 -6.37 -25.01 -1.79
CA SER A 251 -5.19 -24.46 -2.45
C SER A 251 -5.65 -23.36 -3.38
N ILE A 252 -4.93 -22.25 -3.38
CA ILE A 252 -5.14 -21.14 -4.30
C ILE A 252 -4.16 -21.22 -5.47
N SER A 253 -4.54 -20.62 -6.60
CA SER A 253 -3.61 -20.37 -7.72
C SER A 253 -2.88 -19.07 -7.45
N GLU A 254 -1.56 -19.13 -7.24
CA GLU A 254 -0.73 -17.93 -7.12
C GLU A 254 -0.38 -17.40 -8.52
N ASP A 255 -0.27 -16.07 -8.64
CA ASP A 255 0.25 -15.37 -9.82
C ASP A 255 1.29 -14.34 -9.32
N ASP A 256 2.52 -14.47 -9.80
CA ASP A 256 3.62 -13.60 -9.39
C ASP A 256 3.55 -12.21 -10.04
N GLU A 257 2.75 -12.03 -11.09
CA GLU A 257 2.64 -10.78 -11.84
C GLU A 257 1.42 -9.94 -11.43
N VAL A 258 0.49 -10.48 -10.64
CA VAL A 258 -0.78 -9.82 -10.31
C VAL A 258 -1.07 -9.87 -8.80
N SER A 259 -1.68 -8.81 -8.27
CA SER A 259 -2.19 -8.77 -6.91
C SER A 259 -3.53 -9.50 -6.81
N ILE A 260 -3.50 -10.79 -6.48
CA ILE A 260 -4.70 -11.64 -6.54
C ILE A 260 -5.79 -11.30 -5.50
N SER A 261 -5.45 -10.71 -4.35
CA SER A 261 -6.44 -10.50 -3.29
C SER A 261 -7.48 -9.45 -3.66
N PHE A 262 -7.06 -8.29 -4.19
CA PHE A 262 -7.96 -7.20 -4.58
C PHE A 262 -8.25 -7.14 -6.08
N CYS A 263 -7.39 -7.72 -6.92
CA CYS A 263 -7.49 -7.56 -8.38
C CYS A 263 -7.82 -8.86 -9.12
N GLY A 264 -7.94 -10.00 -8.41
CA GLY A 264 -8.25 -11.29 -9.01
C GLY A 264 -7.13 -11.85 -9.87
N ALA A 265 -7.48 -12.75 -10.79
CA ALA A 265 -6.53 -13.44 -11.67
C ALA A 265 -6.73 -13.06 -13.15
N LYS A 266 -5.76 -13.44 -13.99
CA LYS A 266 -5.75 -13.13 -15.43
C LYS A 266 -6.86 -13.79 -16.24
N ASP A 267 -7.49 -14.84 -15.71
CA ASP A 267 -8.59 -15.58 -16.34
C ASP A 267 -9.97 -15.13 -15.84
N ASP A 268 -10.03 -13.97 -15.18
CA ASP A 268 -11.24 -13.32 -14.61
C ASP A 268 -11.96 -14.15 -13.54
N LYS A 269 -11.46 -15.34 -13.19
CA LYS A 269 -11.93 -16.14 -12.08
C LYS A 269 -11.15 -15.78 -10.82
N TYR A 270 -11.85 -15.45 -9.74
CA TYR A 270 -11.19 -15.22 -8.46
C TYR A 270 -10.46 -16.50 -8.00
N PRO A 271 -9.15 -16.47 -7.69
CA PRO A 271 -8.32 -17.67 -7.53
C PRO A 271 -8.44 -18.37 -6.17
N ASP A 272 -9.48 -18.04 -5.40
CA ASP A 272 -9.76 -18.60 -4.08
C ASP A 272 -11.25 -18.97 -3.97
N GLU A 273 -11.52 -20.27 -3.91
CA GLU A 273 -12.88 -20.82 -3.88
C GLU A 273 -13.65 -20.46 -2.60
N ARG A 274 -12.96 -20.06 -1.53
CA ARG A 274 -13.63 -19.59 -0.31
C ARG A 274 -14.23 -18.19 -0.46
N GLY A 275 -13.81 -17.47 -1.49
CA GLY A 275 -14.22 -16.09 -1.75
C GLY A 275 -13.44 -15.06 -0.94
N MET A 276 -13.68 -13.79 -1.30
CA MET A 276 -12.99 -12.63 -0.74
C MET A 276 -13.30 -12.44 0.74
N GLY A 277 -12.25 -12.25 1.56
CA GLY A 277 -12.36 -11.93 2.98
C GLY A 277 -12.57 -13.12 3.92
N TYR A 278 -12.61 -14.37 3.42
CA TYR A 278 -12.69 -15.54 4.29
C TYR A 278 -11.51 -15.59 5.28
N PRO A 279 -11.74 -15.80 6.59
CA PRO A 279 -12.99 -16.26 7.20
C PRO A 279 -13.88 -15.15 7.79
N PHE A 280 -13.62 -13.88 7.54
CA PHE A 280 -14.34 -12.75 8.15
C PHE A 280 -15.44 -12.17 7.27
N ASP A 281 -15.65 -12.72 6.07
CA ASP A 281 -16.64 -12.23 5.10
C ASP A 281 -18.08 -12.46 5.56
N LYS A 282 -18.31 -13.44 6.45
CA LYS A 282 -19.61 -13.83 7.01
C LYS A 282 -19.53 -14.12 8.52
N ALA A 283 -20.69 -14.11 9.17
CA ALA A 283 -20.80 -14.50 10.56
C ALA A 283 -20.51 -16.00 10.72
N TRP A 284 -19.69 -16.34 11.72
CA TRP A 284 -19.33 -17.72 12.04
C TRP A 284 -20.50 -18.48 12.65
N PHE A 285 -20.62 -19.77 12.35
CA PHE A 285 -21.42 -20.67 13.16
C PHE A 285 -20.67 -20.96 14.46
N THR A 286 -20.99 -20.22 15.53
CA THR A 286 -20.34 -20.36 16.84
C THR A 286 -21.33 -20.85 17.90
N THR A 287 -20.80 -21.51 18.93
CA THR A 287 -21.50 -21.74 20.21
C THR A 287 -21.26 -20.61 21.21
N SER A 288 -20.21 -19.80 21.02
CA SER A 288 -19.88 -18.62 21.84
C SER A 288 -20.09 -17.31 21.09
N SER A 289 -20.50 -16.27 21.81
CA SER A 289 -20.58 -14.89 21.30
C SER A 289 -19.21 -14.22 21.13
N GLU A 290 -18.14 -14.77 21.73
CA GLU A 290 -16.81 -14.18 21.72
C GLU A 290 -15.89 -14.86 20.70
N MET A 291 -15.21 -14.04 19.88
CA MET A 291 -14.34 -14.54 18.81
C MET A 291 -13.20 -15.41 19.31
N GLN A 292 -12.57 -15.01 20.43
CA GLN A 292 -11.41 -15.71 20.99
C GLN A 292 -11.78 -17.12 21.46
N GLU A 293 -12.92 -17.26 22.13
CA GLU A 293 -13.43 -18.56 22.56
C GLU A 293 -13.76 -19.46 21.36
N ALA A 294 -14.35 -18.88 20.30
CA ALA A 294 -14.72 -19.62 19.10
C ALA A 294 -13.52 -20.23 18.34
N ILE A 295 -12.30 -19.72 18.57
CA ILE A 295 -11.08 -20.19 17.90
C ILE A 295 -10.07 -20.87 18.83
N MET A 296 -10.30 -20.87 20.15
CA MET A 296 -9.34 -21.34 21.15
C MET A 296 -8.88 -22.79 20.91
N ASP A 297 -9.80 -23.67 20.50
CA ASP A 297 -9.52 -25.10 20.27
C ASP A 297 -9.15 -25.44 18.82
N LEU A 298 -9.04 -24.43 17.94
CA LEU A 298 -8.73 -24.63 16.53
C LEU A 298 -7.21 -24.71 16.32
N GLN A 299 -6.69 -25.93 16.15
CA GLN A 299 -5.26 -26.16 15.97
C GLN A 299 -4.68 -25.55 14.67
N HIS A 300 -5.54 -25.21 13.71
CA HIS A 300 -5.18 -24.55 12.45
C HIS A 300 -5.28 -23.02 12.50
N VAL A 301 -5.58 -22.44 13.67
CA VAL A 301 -5.68 -20.98 13.88
C VAL A 301 -4.71 -20.55 14.98
N LYS A 302 -4.04 -19.42 14.77
CA LYS A 302 -3.23 -18.76 15.82
C LYS A 302 -3.44 -17.27 15.83
N LEU A 303 -3.50 -16.76 17.06
CA LEU A 303 -3.36 -15.34 17.36
C LEU A 303 -1.94 -15.07 17.88
N SER A 304 -1.38 -13.94 17.49
CA SER A 304 -0.10 -13.45 18.00
C SER A 304 -0.15 -11.93 18.09
N GLU A 305 0.49 -11.36 19.10
CA GLU A 305 0.49 -9.90 19.32
C GLU A 305 1.78 -9.30 18.77
N PHE A 306 1.68 -8.08 18.25
CA PHE A 306 2.84 -7.28 17.84
C PHE A 306 2.52 -5.79 17.94
N LYS A 307 3.53 -4.96 17.76
CA LYS A 307 3.38 -3.50 17.72
C LYS A 307 3.78 -2.90 16.39
N ILE A 308 3.05 -1.87 15.98
CA ILE A 308 3.47 -1.00 14.86
C ILE A 308 3.95 0.33 15.44
N TYR A 309 5.25 0.60 15.27
CA TYR A 309 5.89 1.85 15.64
C TYR A 309 5.85 2.82 14.47
N ARG A 310 5.67 4.10 14.75
CA ARG A 310 5.77 5.17 13.76
C ARG A 310 7.00 6.01 14.03
N GLU A 311 7.92 6.01 13.09
CA GLU A 311 9.10 6.86 13.11
C GLU A 311 8.92 8.04 12.15
N THR A 312 9.51 9.17 12.49
CA THR A 312 9.68 10.26 11.53
C THR A 312 11.11 10.18 11.02
N LYS A 313 11.30 9.65 9.80
CA LYS A 313 12.59 9.83 9.12
C LYS A 313 12.63 11.26 8.60
N LEU A 314 13.59 12.04 9.08
CA LEU A 314 13.88 13.33 8.47
C LEU A 314 14.27 13.08 7.00
N TYR A 315 13.82 13.94 6.09
CA TYR A 315 14.34 13.90 4.73
C TYR A 315 15.81 14.29 4.77
N GLU A 316 16.69 13.30 4.65
CA GLU A 316 18.14 13.53 4.64
C GLU A 316 18.68 13.83 3.24
N GLY A 317 17.82 14.11 2.25
CA GLY A 317 18.23 14.14 0.84
C GLY A 317 18.65 12.77 0.34
N ARG A 318 19.07 12.70 -0.92
CA ARG A 318 19.70 11.51 -1.48
C ARG A 318 21.15 11.50 -0.97
N LYS A 319 21.42 11.03 0.27
CA LYS A 319 22.80 10.90 0.77
C LYS A 319 23.62 9.99 -0.14
N VAL A 320 24.30 10.57 -1.11
CA VAL A 320 25.26 9.87 -1.97
C VAL A 320 26.61 9.91 -1.25
N SER A 321 27.22 8.74 -1.04
CA SER A 321 28.62 8.68 -0.63
C SER A 321 29.46 9.30 -1.74
N LEU A 322 29.99 10.50 -1.52
CA LEU A 322 30.89 11.16 -2.47
C LEU A 322 32.12 10.28 -2.74
N LYS A 323 32.50 10.16 -4.00
CA LYS A 323 33.83 9.70 -4.38
C LYS A 323 34.72 10.94 -4.55
N GLY A 324 35.68 11.15 -3.66
CA GLY A 324 36.71 12.21 -3.74
C GLY A 324 36.44 13.46 -2.89
N ASP A 325 37.30 14.48 -3.02
CA ASP A 325 37.35 15.70 -2.19
C ASP A 325 36.41 16.83 -2.71
N ILE A 326 35.14 16.51 -2.97
CA ILE A 326 34.17 17.53 -3.41
C ILE A 326 33.73 18.39 -2.21
N SER A 327 34.24 19.61 -2.13
CA SER A 327 33.83 20.63 -1.15
C SER A 327 33.60 22.00 -1.82
N TRP A 328 33.04 22.94 -1.05
CA TRP A 328 32.90 24.33 -1.49
C TRP A 328 34.24 24.94 -1.92
N GLU A 329 35.24 24.84 -1.04
CA GLU A 329 36.54 25.49 -1.17
C GLU A 329 37.40 24.85 -2.27
N ASN A 330 37.30 23.53 -2.45
CA ASN A 330 38.18 22.79 -3.35
C ASN A 330 37.58 22.60 -4.75
N THR A 331 36.26 22.46 -4.86
CA THR A 331 35.60 22.09 -6.12
C THR A 331 34.61 23.14 -6.55
N ILE A 332 33.58 23.41 -5.74
CA ILE A 332 32.38 24.11 -6.22
C ILE A 332 32.63 25.58 -6.51
N GLN A 333 33.35 26.29 -5.63
CA GLN A 333 33.65 27.71 -5.83
C GLN A 333 34.41 27.96 -7.14
N SER A 334 35.22 26.99 -7.58
CA SER A 334 36.02 27.08 -8.80
C SER A 334 35.24 26.85 -10.10
N LEU A 335 34.05 26.23 -10.02
CA LEU A 335 33.22 25.92 -11.20
C LEU A 335 32.61 27.19 -11.83
N PHE A 336 32.27 28.18 -10.99
CA PHE A 336 31.65 29.43 -11.40
C PHE A 336 32.66 30.38 -12.05
N THR A 337 32.48 30.64 -13.33
CA THR A 337 33.29 31.59 -14.09
C THR A 337 32.95 33.04 -13.72
N LYS A 338 33.78 33.99 -14.15
CA LYS A 338 33.51 35.43 -13.94
C LYS A 338 32.20 35.87 -14.62
N SER A 339 31.88 35.29 -15.78
CA SER A 339 30.61 35.55 -16.48
C SER A 339 29.42 35.01 -15.70
N ASP A 340 29.53 33.80 -15.14
CA ASP A 340 28.47 33.19 -14.33
C ASP A 340 28.14 34.08 -13.12
N LYS A 341 29.18 34.49 -12.39
CA LYS A 341 29.07 35.36 -11.21
C LYS A 341 28.40 36.69 -11.55
N LYS A 342 28.85 37.34 -12.63
CA LYS A 342 28.30 38.61 -13.08
C LYS A 342 26.83 38.48 -13.50
N TYR A 343 26.52 37.48 -14.31
CA TYR A 343 25.16 37.25 -14.79
C TYR A 343 24.18 36.97 -13.65
N MET A 344 24.58 36.13 -12.68
CA MET A 344 23.74 35.80 -11.53
C MET A 344 23.52 36.99 -10.59
N SER A 345 24.55 37.81 -10.39
CA SER A 345 24.43 39.04 -9.63
C SER A 345 23.51 40.05 -10.33
N ASP A 346 23.70 40.28 -11.63
CA ASP A 346 22.99 41.33 -12.38
C ASP A 346 21.50 40.99 -12.60
N ASN A 347 21.16 39.72 -12.84
CA ASN A 347 19.80 39.32 -13.21
C ASN A 347 18.97 38.75 -12.05
N TYR A 348 19.62 38.12 -11.07
CA TYR A 348 18.92 37.43 -9.98
C TYR A 348 19.29 37.92 -8.59
N ASN A 349 20.25 38.85 -8.48
CA ASN A 349 20.78 39.33 -7.20
C ASN A 349 21.31 38.15 -6.33
N ILE A 350 21.95 37.17 -6.96
CA ILE A 350 22.55 35.98 -6.33
C ILE A 350 24.07 36.07 -6.42
N ASP A 351 24.75 36.00 -5.28
CA ASP A 351 26.22 36.05 -5.22
C ASP A 351 26.82 34.65 -5.21
N LEU A 352 27.28 34.19 -6.38
CA LEU A 352 27.90 32.87 -6.54
C LEU A 352 29.28 32.74 -5.86
N GLU A 353 29.83 33.81 -5.27
CA GLU A 353 31.05 33.74 -4.46
C GLU A 353 30.75 33.41 -2.99
N LYS A 354 29.49 33.42 -2.58
CA LYS A 354 29.05 33.10 -1.21
C LYS A 354 28.47 31.69 -1.13
N LYS A 355 29.11 30.83 -0.33
CA LYS A 355 28.62 29.46 -0.02
C LYS A 355 27.14 29.48 0.39
N SER A 356 26.73 30.43 1.23
CA SER A 356 25.35 30.57 1.71
C SER A 356 24.34 30.80 0.59
N ASP A 357 24.69 31.62 -0.41
CA ASP A 357 23.79 31.97 -1.50
C ASP A 357 23.69 30.80 -2.47
N VAL A 358 24.80 30.12 -2.76
CA VAL A 358 24.80 28.92 -3.59
C VAL A 358 24.00 27.79 -2.94
N ILE A 359 24.14 27.57 -1.63
CA ILE A 359 23.32 26.58 -0.89
C ILE A 359 21.83 26.95 -0.95
N ARG A 360 21.51 28.22 -0.71
CA ARG A 360 20.13 28.70 -0.68
C ARG A 360 19.43 28.54 -2.03
N TYR A 361 20.12 28.83 -3.13
CA TYR A 361 19.57 28.84 -4.48
C TYR A 361 19.98 27.64 -5.34
N ARG A 362 20.57 26.61 -4.75
CA ARG A 362 21.18 25.45 -5.43
C ARG A 362 20.34 24.80 -6.53
N MET A 363 19.04 24.59 -6.32
CA MET A 363 18.15 23.94 -7.30
C MET A 363 17.86 24.86 -8.48
N PHE A 364 17.72 26.16 -8.20
CA PHE A 364 17.56 27.17 -9.24
C PHE A 364 18.84 27.31 -10.06
N ILE A 365 19.99 27.36 -9.40
CA ILE A 365 21.31 27.40 -10.05
C ILE A 365 21.51 26.17 -10.94
N LEU A 366 21.30 24.96 -10.40
CA LEU A 366 21.45 23.71 -11.14
C LEU A 366 20.57 23.68 -12.40
N GLY A 367 19.28 23.99 -12.27
CA GLY A 367 18.35 24.01 -13.41
C GLY A 367 18.67 25.10 -14.43
N LEU A 368 19.19 26.25 -14.01
CA LEU A 368 19.58 27.33 -14.90
C LEU A 368 20.80 26.96 -15.74
N PHE A 369 21.84 26.39 -15.12
CA PHE A 369 23.05 25.95 -15.83
C PHE A 369 22.85 24.65 -16.61
N GLU A 370 21.86 23.82 -16.25
CA GLU A 370 21.47 22.65 -17.02
C GLU A 370 20.78 23.02 -18.33
N ASN A 371 19.94 24.04 -18.32
CA ASN A 371 19.18 24.46 -19.50
C ASN A 371 19.90 25.53 -20.32
N GLY A 372 20.77 26.34 -19.69
CA GLY A 372 21.31 27.57 -20.26
C GLY A 372 20.21 28.63 -20.42
N THR A 373 20.61 29.85 -20.83
CA THR A 373 19.67 30.92 -21.17
C THR A 373 20.06 31.61 -22.46
N ASP A 374 19.04 32.05 -23.21
CA ASP A 374 19.16 32.92 -24.38
C ASP A 374 18.30 34.15 -24.07
N ASP A 375 18.86 35.09 -23.31
CA ASP A 375 18.19 36.35 -22.97
C ASP A 375 18.91 37.57 -23.58
N ALA A 376 18.18 38.68 -23.70
CA ALA A 376 18.67 39.91 -24.33
C ALA A 376 19.78 40.63 -23.53
N SER A 377 20.10 40.17 -22.31
CA SER A 377 21.10 40.74 -21.40
C SER A 377 22.46 40.01 -21.43
N GLY A 378 22.54 38.85 -22.08
CA GLY A 378 23.78 38.12 -22.36
C GLY A 378 23.62 36.61 -22.16
N ASN A 379 24.32 35.81 -22.97
CA ASN A 379 24.16 34.36 -22.96
C ASN A 379 24.82 33.73 -21.71
N LEU A 380 24.03 33.01 -20.91
CA LEU A 380 24.56 32.06 -19.93
C LEU A 380 24.66 30.68 -20.60
N PRO A 381 25.87 30.19 -20.92
CA PRO A 381 26.00 28.91 -21.60
C PRO A 381 25.61 27.77 -20.66
N LYS A 382 24.95 26.75 -21.24
CA LYS A 382 24.74 25.47 -20.58
C LYS A 382 26.09 24.89 -20.12
N TRP A 383 26.15 24.45 -18.87
CA TRP A 383 27.34 23.77 -18.35
C TRP A 383 27.49 22.37 -18.95
N ASP A 384 28.73 21.91 -19.05
CA ASP A 384 29.01 20.54 -19.43
C ASP A 384 28.53 19.56 -18.34
N SER A 385 28.35 18.29 -18.74
CA SER A 385 27.79 17.25 -17.89
C SER A 385 28.67 16.93 -16.67
N ASP A 386 29.98 17.16 -16.72
CA ASP A 386 30.88 16.88 -15.58
C ASP A 386 30.74 17.95 -14.50
N LYS A 387 30.64 19.23 -14.88
CA LYS A 387 30.38 20.33 -13.93
C LYS A 387 29.01 20.19 -13.26
N LEU A 388 27.97 19.86 -14.04
CA LEU A 388 26.63 19.63 -13.52
C LEU A 388 26.62 18.46 -12.53
N ALA A 389 27.25 17.34 -12.90
CA ALA A 389 27.34 16.16 -12.03
C ALA A 389 28.07 16.45 -10.70
N LYS A 390 29.11 17.30 -10.71
CA LYS A 390 29.81 17.70 -9.48
C LYS A 390 28.98 18.60 -8.58
N LEU A 391 28.24 19.55 -9.15
CA LEU A 391 27.33 20.40 -8.38
C LEU A 391 26.17 19.58 -7.80
N GLU A 392 25.59 18.68 -8.60
CA GLU A 392 24.55 17.75 -8.16
C GLU A 392 25.06 16.82 -7.05
N ALA A 393 26.25 16.23 -7.20
CA ALA A 393 26.84 15.38 -6.17
C ALA A 393 27.08 16.14 -4.85
N TRP A 394 27.52 17.40 -4.91
CA TRP A 394 27.70 18.22 -3.70
C TRP A 394 26.38 18.59 -3.02
N ILE A 395 25.32 18.82 -3.81
CA ILE A 395 23.95 19.03 -3.30
C ILE A 395 23.43 17.76 -2.63
N ASP A 396 23.60 16.60 -3.29
CA ASP A 396 23.18 15.30 -2.79
C ASP A 396 23.92 14.89 -1.51
N ALA A 397 25.16 15.35 -1.34
CA ALA A 397 25.98 15.12 -0.16
C ALA A 397 25.70 16.11 1.01
N ASP A 398 24.73 17.01 0.86
CA ASP A 398 24.36 18.04 1.85
C ASP A 398 25.48 19.05 2.17
N PHE A 399 26.13 19.55 1.13
CA PHE A 399 27.12 20.65 1.19
C PHE A 399 28.30 20.42 2.16
N PRO A 400 29.03 19.29 2.02
CA PRO A 400 30.16 18.96 2.90
C PRO A 400 31.29 20.00 2.85
#